data_AF-A0A959W2P6-F1
#
_entry.id   AF-A0A959W2P6-F1
#
_cell.length_a   1.000
_cell.length_b   1.000
_cell.length_c   1.000
_cell.angle_alpha   90.00
_cell.angle_beta   90.00
_cell.angle_gamma   90.00
#
_symmetry.space_group_name_H-M   'P 1'
#
loop_
_entity.id
_entity.type
_entity.pdbx_description
1 polymer ?
#
loop_
_entity_poly.entity_id
_entity_poly.type
_entity_poly.pdbx_seq_one_letter_code
_entity_poly.pdbx_strand_id
1 'polypeptide(L)'
;MSIRKLVIASLAFCAIFVLPQTASALLPHSSTKYLGDGVERITYRVGPLTITPGQNRIAYRPISGIEKPDVDGWITRIKPDLVNEDGSVPLSSKVMFHHGVWINYSRRDATAALPERFFATGEEKTIAQFPPGYGYQYKKSDLWILNHMIHNLTPQPMTLYATYTIDFIPADSPAAEGMKAVTPIWMDVDNGSVYPVFDVWRGSGGKDGKFTYPDDAKNPYPDGVQKNEWTVDHDGVLVSSAGHVHSGGLYTDLYLQRAGARYAGPKCVKPKVLAKKPLSLKGVSARSKRAMIRRKNKALAQRKAAARKKYSACKSKQPNVNGDKVHLYRSRVKYFEPAGPVSWDMAMYGSPKNWMVQVKKGDVLSTSATYETKIASWPESMGIMIVYMADGDTTGRNPYKTRVDYKGNLIHGHYKENSDHGGGLPLVGRDPTKLPDGAAAGSNPFVISDFVYNGADFRLPGAAGRPPTVKQGKSIRFELSDDDVGQQIWHSLTSCKTPCNRSTGIAYPIADGKFQFESGQLGDLPGTGDDDAPTVGRTYWQTPKNLPKGTYTFFCRIHPLMRGAFRVD
;
A
#
# COMPACT_ATOMS: atom_id res chain seq x y z
N MET A 1 85.92 -24.19 12.10
CA MET A 1 84.47 -24.36 11.82
C MET A 1 83.93 -23.05 11.30
N SER A 2 83.53 -23.05 10.03
CA SER A 2 83.15 -21.87 9.24
C SER A 2 81.64 -21.66 9.29
N ILE A 3 81.16 -20.46 9.64
CA ILE A 3 79.81 -20.00 9.27
C ILE A 3 79.89 -18.52 8.88
N ARG A 4 79.88 -18.29 7.56
CA ARG A 4 79.60 -17.02 6.90
C ARG A 4 78.14 -16.64 7.16
N LYS A 5 77.85 -15.40 7.57
CA LYS A 5 76.50 -14.80 7.44
C LYS A 5 76.52 -13.82 6.28
N LEU A 6 75.90 -14.24 5.19
CA LEU A 6 75.63 -13.46 3.99
C LEU A 6 74.39 -12.58 4.26
N VAL A 7 74.49 -11.30 3.92
CA VAL A 7 73.37 -10.37 3.82
C VAL A 7 72.57 -10.73 2.56
N ILE A 8 71.29 -11.07 2.70
CA ILE A 8 70.36 -11.20 1.57
C ILE A 8 69.31 -10.09 1.73
N ALA A 9 69.41 -9.09 0.85
CA ALA A 9 68.37 -8.10 0.63
C ALA A 9 67.14 -8.79 0.03
N SER A 10 66.01 -8.75 0.74
CA SER A 10 64.72 -9.22 0.23
C SER A 10 64.03 -8.05 -0.48
N LEU A 11 64.06 -8.09 -1.82
CA LEU A 11 63.23 -7.26 -2.69
C LEU A 11 61.76 -7.65 -2.47
N ALA A 12 60.99 -6.77 -1.83
CA ALA A 12 59.54 -6.89 -1.72
C ALA A 12 58.91 -6.62 -3.09
N PHE A 13 58.57 -7.68 -3.82
CA PHE A 13 57.63 -7.62 -4.93
C PHE A 13 56.24 -7.34 -4.33
N CYS A 14 55.81 -6.07 -4.35
CA CYS A 14 54.41 -5.72 -4.16
C CYS A 14 53.61 -6.28 -5.34
N ALA A 15 53.10 -7.51 -5.19
CA ALA A 15 52.00 -7.98 -6.02
C ALA A 15 50.79 -7.11 -5.69
N ILE A 16 50.48 -6.17 -6.58
CA ILE A 16 49.21 -5.44 -6.55
C ILE A 16 48.12 -6.49 -6.78
N PHE A 17 47.49 -6.94 -5.70
CA PHE A 17 46.22 -7.65 -5.76
C PHE A 17 45.19 -6.65 -6.30
N VAL A 18 45.03 -6.61 -7.62
CA VAL A 18 43.80 -6.07 -8.23
C VAL A 18 42.71 -7.05 -7.84
N LEU A 19 42.02 -6.76 -6.73
CA LEU A 19 40.74 -7.39 -6.44
C LEU A 19 39.88 -7.23 -7.70
N PRO A 20 39.26 -8.30 -8.23
CA PRO A 20 38.29 -8.12 -9.29
C PRO A 20 37.21 -7.20 -8.73
N GLN A 21 37.16 -5.95 -9.23
CA GLN A 21 35.96 -5.15 -9.10
C GLN A 21 34.86 -6.03 -9.69
N THR A 22 33.93 -6.45 -8.85
CA THR A 22 32.74 -7.15 -9.32
C THR A 22 32.13 -6.26 -10.41
N ALA A 23 31.68 -6.85 -11.52
CA ALA A 23 31.09 -6.11 -12.63
C ALA A 23 29.92 -5.18 -12.20
N SER A 24 29.43 -5.33 -10.97
CA SER A 24 28.44 -4.51 -10.27
C SER A 24 28.85 -3.06 -9.98
N ALA A 25 30.14 -2.74 -9.88
CA ALA A 25 30.61 -1.35 -9.72
C ALA A 25 30.50 -0.51 -11.03
N LEU A 26 30.04 -1.12 -12.13
CA LEU A 26 29.99 -0.52 -13.47
C LEU A 26 28.61 -0.01 -13.90
N LEU A 27 27.53 -0.31 -13.17
CA LEU A 27 26.22 0.24 -13.51
C LEU A 27 26.19 1.75 -13.22
N PRO A 28 25.78 2.59 -14.18
CA PRO A 28 25.79 4.03 -13.97
C PRO A 28 24.74 4.44 -12.93
N HIS A 29 25.04 5.50 -12.18
CA HIS A 29 24.11 6.11 -11.21
C HIS A 29 22.84 6.65 -11.88
N SER A 30 22.92 6.98 -13.17
CA SER A 30 21.79 7.38 -13.98
C SER A 30 21.88 6.87 -15.42
N SER A 31 20.73 6.75 -16.08
CA SER A 31 20.65 6.55 -17.53
C SER A 31 19.54 7.42 -18.12
N THR A 32 19.83 8.08 -19.24
CA THR A 32 18.90 9.01 -19.90
C THR A 32 18.51 8.50 -21.28
N LYS A 33 17.21 8.56 -21.56
CA LYS A 33 16.62 8.34 -22.89
C LYS A 33 15.77 9.54 -23.28
N TYR A 34 16.09 10.18 -24.40
CA TYR A 34 15.27 11.26 -24.95
C TYR A 34 13.99 10.70 -25.58
N LEU A 35 12.83 11.24 -25.19
CA LEU A 35 11.52 10.78 -25.66
C LEU A 35 10.94 11.63 -26.81
N GLY A 36 11.60 12.74 -27.16
CA GLY A 36 11.10 13.76 -28.09
C GLY A 36 10.54 14.98 -27.35
N ASP A 37 10.34 16.07 -28.08
CA ASP A 37 9.76 17.33 -27.58
C ASP A 37 10.40 17.84 -26.28
N GLY A 38 11.73 17.70 -26.15
CA GLY A 38 12.46 18.17 -24.97
C GLY A 38 12.18 17.40 -23.67
N VAL A 39 11.56 16.22 -23.73
CA VAL A 39 11.34 15.33 -22.58
C VAL A 39 12.46 14.29 -22.48
N GLU A 40 13.02 14.15 -21.29
CA GLU A 40 14.02 13.18 -20.92
C GLU A 40 13.44 12.12 -20.00
N ARG A 41 13.60 10.84 -20.33
CA ARG A 41 13.36 9.74 -19.41
C ARG A 41 14.65 9.37 -18.71
N ILE A 42 14.75 9.69 -17.43
CA ILE A 42 15.96 9.49 -16.63
C ILE A 42 15.68 8.44 -15.56
N THR A 43 16.49 7.39 -15.50
CA THR A 43 16.45 6.42 -14.40
C THR A 43 17.63 6.67 -13.48
N TYR A 44 17.35 6.96 -12.21
CA TYR A 44 18.36 7.10 -11.17
C TYR A 44 18.47 5.83 -10.34
N ARG A 45 19.65 5.63 -9.75
CA ARG A 45 19.98 4.52 -8.86
C ARG A 45 20.56 5.07 -7.56
N VAL A 46 19.77 4.99 -6.49
CA VAL A 46 20.09 5.48 -5.14
C VAL A 46 20.64 4.33 -4.30
N GLY A 47 21.88 4.48 -3.82
CA GLY A 47 22.52 3.46 -2.98
C GLY A 47 24.05 3.48 -3.02
N PRO A 48 24.72 2.41 -2.56
CA PRO A 48 24.14 1.18 -2.03
C PRO A 48 23.30 1.43 -0.76
N LEU A 49 22.23 0.65 -0.59
CA LEU A 49 21.41 0.57 0.62
C LEU A 49 21.73 -0.75 1.32
N THR A 50 22.26 -0.69 2.53
CA THR A 50 22.49 -1.87 3.37
C THR A 50 21.21 -2.21 4.14
N ILE A 51 20.67 -3.39 3.89
CA ILE A 51 19.44 -3.88 4.51
C ILE A 51 19.81 -5.00 5.49
N THR A 52 19.51 -4.80 6.77
CA THR A 52 19.83 -5.79 7.81
C THR A 52 18.92 -7.02 7.68
N PRO A 53 19.31 -8.19 8.23
CA PRO A 53 18.42 -9.34 8.36
C PRO A 53 17.10 -8.94 9.01
N GLY A 54 15.97 -9.40 8.45
CA GLY A 54 14.66 -9.15 9.05
C GLY A 54 14.23 -7.69 9.16
N GLN A 55 14.88 -6.78 8.42
CA GLN A 55 14.60 -5.35 8.55
C GLN A 55 13.13 -5.06 8.23
N ASN A 56 12.43 -4.42 9.18
CA ASN A 56 11.10 -3.88 9.00
C ASN A 56 10.96 -2.55 9.75
N ARG A 57 11.84 -1.59 9.46
CA ARG A 57 11.92 -0.27 10.11
C ARG A 57 12.00 0.85 9.08
N ILE A 58 11.64 2.06 9.51
CA ILE A 58 11.87 3.29 8.74
C ILE A 58 13.36 3.61 8.75
N ALA A 59 13.89 4.00 7.59
CA ALA A 59 15.24 4.47 7.40
C ALA A 59 15.26 5.67 6.43
N TYR A 60 16.26 6.53 6.58
CA TYR A 60 16.40 7.74 5.80
C TYR A 60 17.73 7.75 5.04
N ARG A 61 17.67 8.12 3.76
CA ARG A 61 18.85 8.29 2.92
C ARG A 61 18.75 9.60 2.14
N PRO A 62 19.65 10.57 2.39
CA PRO A 62 19.74 11.76 1.54
C PRO A 62 19.97 11.38 0.07
N ILE A 63 19.32 12.03 -0.87
CA ILE A 63 19.54 11.79 -2.31
C ILE A 63 20.62 12.78 -2.79
N SER A 64 21.75 12.25 -3.26
CA SER A 64 22.89 13.06 -3.71
C SER A 64 22.65 13.71 -5.07
N GLY A 65 23.50 14.66 -5.45
CA GLY A 65 23.37 15.40 -6.71
C GLY A 65 23.44 14.54 -7.98
N ILE A 66 24.17 13.41 -7.95
CA ILE A 66 24.26 12.48 -9.09
C ILE A 66 23.06 11.52 -9.16
N GLU A 67 22.27 11.46 -8.09
CA GLU A 67 21.11 10.57 -7.95
C GLU A 67 19.79 11.32 -8.23
N LYS A 68 19.82 12.54 -8.77
CA LYS A 68 18.66 13.39 -9.14
C LYS A 68 19.02 14.32 -10.32
N PRO A 69 18.08 15.05 -10.93
CA PRO A 69 18.39 15.96 -12.05
C PRO A 69 19.38 17.05 -11.65
N ASP A 70 20.33 17.34 -12.54
CA ASP A 70 21.43 18.29 -12.33
C ASP A 70 21.11 19.71 -12.80
N VAL A 71 19.89 19.93 -13.31
CA VAL A 71 19.32 21.22 -13.73
C VAL A 71 17.91 21.39 -13.17
N ASP A 72 17.44 22.64 -13.11
CA ASP A 72 16.05 22.94 -12.76
C ASP A 72 15.10 22.41 -13.83
N GLY A 73 13.84 22.12 -13.46
CA GLY A 73 12.86 21.66 -14.43
C GLY A 73 11.58 21.09 -13.82
N TRP A 74 10.96 20.18 -14.56
CA TRP A 74 9.64 19.64 -14.23
C TRP A 74 9.64 18.12 -14.28
N ILE A 75 9.18 17.49 -13.20
CA ILE A 75 8.91 16.05 -13.19
C ILE A 75 7.46 15.87 -13.62
N THR A 76 7.26 15.19 -14.75
CA THR A 76 5.92 14.92 -15.32
C THR A 76 5.44 13.50 -15.01
N ARG A 77 6.37 12.63 -14.61
CA ARG A 77 6.12 11.24 -14.23
C ARG A 77 7.23 10.77 -13.30
N ILE A 78 6.92 9.89 -12.36
CA ILE A 78 7.89 9.18 -11.53
C ILE A 78 7.43 7.72 -11.31
N LYS A 79 8.33 6.77 -11.57
CA LYS A 79 8.13 5.32 -11.35
C LYS A 79 9.28 4.79 -10.48
N PRO A 80 9.00 4.17 -9.33
CA PRO A 80 10.01 3.55 -8.47
C PRO A 80 10.27 2.09 -8.87
N ASP A 81 11.41 1.56 -8.45
CA ASP A 81 11.71 0.12 -8.41
C ASP A 81 12.82 -0.18 -7.38
N LEU A 82 12.98 -1.44 -7.00
CA LEU A 82 14.04 -1.90 -6.10
C LEU A 82 14.87 -2.96 -6.83
N VAL A 83 16.20 -2.80 -6.84
CA VAL A 83 17.09 -3.72 -7.57
C VAL A 83 18.25 -4.20 -6.71
N ASN A 84 18.76 -5.38 -7.03
CA ASN A 84 20.00 -5.91 -6.52
C ASN A 84 21.22 -5.13 -7.09
N GLU A 85 22.40 -5.48 -6.60
CA GLU A 85 23.66 -4.88 -7.06
C GLU A 85 23.90 -5.02 -8.57
N ASP A 86 23.45 -6.13 -9.17
CA ASP A 86 23.57 -6.43 -10.59
C ASP A 86 22.44 -5.84 -11.47
N GLY A 87 21.50 -5.11 -10.85
CA GLY A 87 20.34 -4.52 -11.52
C GLY A 87 19.14 -5.47 -11.70
N SER A 88 19.23 -6.73 -11.28
CA SER A 88 18.08 -7.64 -11.24
C SER A 88 17.08 -7.21 -10.17
N VAL A 89 15.78 -7.45 -10.42
CA VAL A 89 14.72 -7.17 -9.43
C VAL A 89 14.56 -8.40 -8.52
N PRO A 90 14.70 -8.27 -7.19
CA PRO A 90 14.50 -9.39 -6.27
C PRO A 90 13.02 -9.78 -6.20
N LEU A 91 12.75 -11.03 -5.80
CA LEU A 91 11.38 -11.48 -5.55
C LEU A 91 10.76 -10.73 -4.37
N SER A 92 9.51 -10.28 -4.51
CA SER A 92 8.80 -9.58 -3.44
C SER A 92 8.47 -10.47 -2.24
N SER A 93 8.52 -11.80 -2.41
CA SER A 93 8.47 -12.77 -1.30
C SER A 93 9.74 -12.79 -0.43
N LYS A 94 10.79 -12.05 -0.83
CA LYS A 94 12.07 -11.94 -0.10
C LYS A 94 12.32 -10.53 0.39
N VAL A 95 12.09 -9.54 -0.46
CA VAL A 95 12.28 -8.13 -0.12
C VAL A 95 11.45 -7.23 -1.01
N MET A 96 10.92 -6.14 -0.43
CA MET A 96 10.13 -5.15 -1.17
C MET A 96 10.21 -3.78 -0.50
N PHE A 97 9.81 -2.74 -1.24
CA PHE A 97 9.34 -1.51 -0.61
C PHE A 97 8.05 -1.83 0.13
N HIS A 98 8.09 -1.82 1.45
CA HIS A 98 6.87 -1.69 2.25
C HIS A 98 6.41 -0.23 2.14
N HIS A 99 7.32 0.72 2.37
CA HIS A 99 7.14 2.14 2.03
C HIS A 99 8.38 2.74 1.35
N GLY A 100 8.16 3.65 0.42
CA GLY A 100 9.17 4.53 -0.15
C GLY A 100 8.57 5.90 -0.39
N VAL A 101 9.03 6.91 0.33
CA VAL A 101 8.56 8.30 0.27
C VAL A 101 9.71 9.21 -0.09
N TRP A 102 9.55 9.97 -1.17
CA TRP A 102 10.48 11.02 -1.53
C TRP A 102 10.04 12.33 -0.87
N ILE A 103 10.93 12.86 -0.06
CA ILE A 103 10.69 14.04 0.78
C ILE A 103 11.59 15.16 0.28
N ASN A 104 10.98 16.33 0.03
CA ASN A 104 11.69 17.56 -0.26
C ASN A 104 11.84 18.39 1.02
N TYR A 105 13.05 18.39 1.57
CA TYR A 105 13.42 19.14 2.78
C TYR A 105 13.52 20.65 2.57
N SER A 106 13.54 21.10 1.32
CA SER A 106 13.54 22.52 0.98
C SER A 106 12.13 23.13 0.97
N ARG A 107 11.08 22.32 1.15
CA ARG A 107 9.67 22.75 1.09
C ARG A 107 8.85 22.18 2.25
N ARG A 108 7.68 22.76 2.48
CA ARG A 108 6.75 22.34 3.54
C ARG A 108 5.61 21.51 2.95
N ASP A 109 5.21 20.47 3.67
CA ASP A 109 4.02 19.69 3.37
C ASP A 109 2.77 20.57 3.49
N ALA A 110 1.83 20.43 2.55
CA ALA A 110 0.59 21.23 2.55
C ALA A 110 -0.38 20.84 3.69
N THR A 111 -0.25 19.62 4.22
CA THR A 111 -1.25 18.99 5.08
C THR A 111 -0.75 18.71 6.50
N ALA A 112 0.56 18.82 6.75
CA ALA A 112 1.18 18.54 8.03
C ALA A 112 2.38 19.47 8.30
N ALA A 113 2.78 19.61 9.56
CA ALA A 113 3.97 20.37 9.96
C ALA A 113 5.27 19.59 9.70
N LEU A 114 5.44 19.09 8.47
CA LEU A 114 6.54 18.24 8.04
C LEU A 114 7.20 18.81 6.76
N PRO A 115 8.41 18.37 6.40
CA PRO A 115 8.93 18.52 5.05
C PRO A 115 8.00 17.93 3.99
N GLU A 116 8.00 18.50 2.78
CA GLU A 116 7.06 18.13 1.71
C GLU A 116 7.24 16.68 1.25
N ARG A 117 6.22 15.84 1.47
CA ARG A 117 6.14 14.49 0.90
C ARG A 117 5.58 14.57 -0.51
N PHE A 118 6.44 14.57 -1.53
CA PHE A 118 6.00 14.86 -2.91
C PHE A 118 5.68 13.62 -3.75
N PHE A 119 6.15 12.45 -3.34
CA PHE A 119 5.86 11.19 -4.02
C PHE A 119 6.01 10.00 -3.06
N ALA A 120 5.19 8.97 -3.26
CA ALA A 120 5.26 7.73 -2.49
C ALA A 120 4.96 6.49 -3.32
N THR A 121 5.41 5.36 -2.79
CA THR A 121 5.12 4.01 -3.24
C THR A 121 5.15 3.05 -2.06
N GLY A 122 4.44 1.94 -2.17
CA GLY A 122 4.63 0.78 -1.31
C GLY A 122 4.74 -0.50 -2.12
N GLU A 123 4.18 -1.60 -1.60
CA GLU A 123 4.19 -2.89 -2.28
C GLU A 123 3.50 -2.82 -3.65
N GLU A 124 2.54 -1.91 -3.79
CA GLU A 124 1.77 -1.69 -5.00
C GLU A 124 2.51 -0.92 -6.10
N LYS A 125 3.79 -0.55 -5.90
CA LYS A 125 4.66 0.12 -6.90
C LYS A 125 3.98 1.29 -7.65
N THR A 126 3.30 2.18 -6.91
CA THR A 126 2.57 3.32 -7.45
C THR A 126 3.43 4.18 -8.39
N ILE A 127 2.84 4.64 -9.50
CA ILE A 127 3.46 5.55 -10.46
C ILE A 127 2.63 6.83 -10.49
N ALA A 128 3.26 7.97 -10.25
CA ALA A 128 2.63 9.25 -10.48
C ALA A 128 2.89 9.68 -11.93
N GLN A 129 1.84 10.13 -12.60
CA GLN A 129 1.91 10.75 -13.92
C GLN A 129 0.92 11.91 -13.99
N PHE A 130 1.38 13.06 -14.48
CA PHE A 130 0.57 14.26 -14.59
C PHE A 130 -0.02 14.43 -16.01
N PRO A 131 -1.15 15.15 -16.15
CA PRO A 131 -1.65 15.54 -17.46
C PRO A 131 -0.64 16.43 -18.21
N PRO A 132 -0.65 16.46 -19.55
CA PRO A 132 0.19 17.37 -20.32
C PRO A 132 0.02 18.84 -19.86
N GLY A 133 1.12 19.58 -19.76
CA GLY A 133 1.14 20.95 -19.26
C GLY A 133 1.24 21.07 -17.73
N TYR A 134 1.31 19.96 -16.99
CA TYR A 134 1.46 19.94 -15.54
C TYR A 134 2.67 19.13 -15.11
N GLY A 135 3.38 19.60 -14.10
CA GLY A 135 4.56 18.92 -13.56
C GLY A 135 4.87 19.35 -12.13
N TYR A 136 5.51 18.47 -11.38
CA TYR A 136 6.09 18.85 -10.09
C TYR A 136 7.36 19.66 -10.37
N GLN A 137 7.37 20.92 -9.93
CA GLN A 137 8.51 21.80 -10.15
C GLN A 137 9.69 21.36 -9.29
N TYR A 138 10.83 21.13 -9.93
CA TYR A 138 12.07 20.74 -9.28
C TYR A 138 13.12 21.83 -9.44
N LYS A 139 13.85 22.10 -8.35
CA LYS A 139 15.07 22.91 -8.38
C LYS A 139 16.28 22.03 -8.10
N LYS A 140 17.37 22.23 -8.81
CA LYS A 140 18.67 21.59 -8.55
C LYS A 140 19.10 21.76 -7.09
N SER A 141 18.78 22.90 -6.49
CA SER A 141 19.07 23.23 -5.10
C SER A 141 18.17 22.55 -4.07
N ASP A 142 17.07 21.88 -4.48
CA ASP A 142 16.18 21.17 -3.56
C ASP A 142 16.94 20.01 -2.88
N LEU A 143 16.82 19.94 -1.55
CA LEU A 143 17.37 18.88 -0.73
C LEU A 143 16.35 17.76 -0.62
N TRP A 144 16.70 16.57 -1.11
CA TRP A 144 15.79 15.43 -1.11
C TRP A 144 16.30 14.33 -0.17
N ILE A 145 15.35 13.68 0.50
CA ILE A 145 15.60 12.48 1.30
C ILE A 145 14.64 11.39 0.83
N LEU A 146 15.17 10.20 0.64
CA LEU A 146 14.38 8.97 0.55
C LEU A 146 14.11 8.48 1.97
N ASN A 147 12.87 8.59 2.42
CA ASN A 147 12.36 7.84 3.56
C ASN A 147 11.91 6.48 3.03
N HIS A 148 12.51 5.39 3.49
CA HIS A 148 12.16 4.05 3.05
C HIS A 148 11.98 3.10 4.22
N MET A 149 11.00 2.24 4.08
CA MET A 149 10.82 1.02 4.86
C MET A 149 10.95 -0.13 3.88
N ILE A 150 12.18 -0.61 3.70
CA ILE A 150 12.44 -1.81 2.89
C ILE A 150 12.30 -2.99 3.82
N HIS A 151 11.35 -3.86 3.50
CA HIS A 151 10.99 -5.02 4.31
C HIS A 151 11.77 -6.23 3.83
N ASN A 152 12.77 -6.66 4.59
CA ASN A 152 13.54 -7.88 4.34
C ASN A 152 12.90 -9.04 5.09
N LEU A 153 12.25 -9.95 4.36
CA LEU A 153 11.50 -11.07 4.93
C LEU A 153 12.40 -12.26 5.31
N THR A 154 13.72 -12.10 5.23
CA THR A 154 14.70 -13.19 5.29
C THR A 154 15.78 -12.95 6.36
N PRO A 155 16.47 -14.02 6.82
CA PRO A 155 17.60 -13.90 7.74
C PRO A 155 18.90 -13.40 7.06
N GLN A 156 18.88 -13.15 5.75
CA GLN A 156 20.09 -12.77 5.02
C GLN A 156 20.16 -11.25 4.88
N PRO A 157 21.31 -10.63 5.16
CA PRO A 157 21.51 -9.22 4.84
C PRO A 157 21.49 -9.04 3.31
N MET A 158 21.11 -7.85 2.86
CA MET A 158 21.05 -7.52 1.43
C MET A 158 21.71 -6.17 1.16
N THR A 159 22.32 -6.04 -0.01
CA THR A 159 22.73 -4.76 -0.57
C THR A 159 21.85 -4.47 -1.78
N LEU A 160 21.00 -3.46 -1.65
CA LEU A 160 20.01 -3.09 -2.67
C LEU A 160 20.22 -1.65 -3.14
N TYR A 161 19.54 -1.29 -4.21
CA TYR A 161 19.47 0.08 -4.71
C TYR A 161 18.02 0.43 -5.00
N ALA A 162 17.58 1.56 -4.47
CA ALA A 162 16.31 2.16 -4.86
C ALA A 162 16.51 2.81 -6.23
N THR A 163 15.70 2.45 -7.21
CA THR A 163 15.70 3.12 -8.51
C THR A 163 14.43 3.92 -8.68
N TYR A 164 14.51 5.01 -9.44
CA TYR A 164 13.33 5.73 -9.87
C TYR A 164 13.53 6.33 -11.25
N THR A 165 12.59 6.04 -12.14
CA THR A 165 12.53 6.55 -13.50
C THR A 165 11.57 7.72 -13.56
N ILE A 166 12.09 8.89 -13.88
CA ILE A 166 11.31 10.10 -14.12
C ILE A 166 11.17 10.40 -15.61
N ASP A 167 10.06 11.04 -15.98
CA ASP A 167 10.01 11.85 -17.20
C ASP A 167 10.21 13.31 -16.79
N PHE A 168 11.26 13.93 -17.30
CA PHE A 168 11.78 15.23 -16.89
C PHE A 168 11.80 16.21 -18.07
N ILE A 169 11.45 17.46 -17.81
CA ILE A 169 11.55 18.56 -18.77
C ILE A 169 12.49 19.61 -18.17
N PRO A 170 13.71 19.77 -18.72
CA PRO A 170 14.62 20.84 -18.30
C PRO A 170 13.96 22.22 -18.41
N ALA A 171 14.25 23.13 -17.48
CA ALA A 171 13.64 24.45 -17.43
C ALA A 171 13.96 25.33 -18.65
N ASP A 172 15.10 25.09 -19.31
CA ASP A 172 15.53 25.76 -20.53
C ASP A 172 14.99 25.11 -21.83
N SER A 173 14.28 23.99 -21.71
CA SER A 173 13.62 23.32 -22.83
C SER A 173 12.41 24.11 -23.33
N PRO A 174 12.15 24.18 -24.65
CA PRO A 174 10.91 24.75 -25.18
C PRO A 174 9.64 24.10 -24.61
N ALA A 175 9.69 22.82 -24.23
CA ALA A 175 8.55 22.14 -23.63
C ALA A 175 8.25 22.57 -22.19
N ALA A 176 9.12 23.36 -21.56
CA ALA A 176 8.84 23.99 -20.27
C ALA A 176 7.88 25.19 -20.40
N GLU A 177 7.70 25.73 -21.61
CA GLU A 177 6.84 26.89 -21.84
C GLU A 177 5.38 26.57 -21.46
N GLY A 178 4.81 27.39 -20.57
CA GLY A 178 3.43 27.25 -20.12
C GLY A 178 3.18 26.08 -19.15
N MET A 179 4.22 25.38 -18.69
CA MET A 179 4.08 24.36 -17.65
C MET A 179 3.52 24.95 -16.36
N LYS A 180 2.56 24.25 -15.77
CA LYS A 180 1.95 24.59 -14.49
C LYS A 180 2.47 23.68 -13.40
N ALA A 181 2.85 24.28 -12.26
CA ALA A 181 3.26 23.54 -11.09
C ALA A 181 2.11 22.79 -10.45
N VAL A 182 2.43 21.59 -9.96
CA VAL A 182 1.56 20.85 -9.06
C VAL A 182 2.18 20.78 -7.68
N THR A 183 1.35 21.04 -6.69
CA THR A 183 1.65 20.92 -5.27
C THR A 183 1.08 19.58 -4.77
N PRO A 184 1.89 18.72 -4.14
CA PRO A 184 1.42 17.51 -3.48
C PRO A 184 0.53 17.85 -2.28
N ILE A 185 -0.67 17.29 -2.26
CA ILE A 185 -1.61 17.31 -1.15
C ILE A 185 -1.66 15.89 -0.58
N TRP A 186 -0.91 15.66 0.49
CA TRP A 186 -0.79 14.34 1.12
C TRP A 186 -2.00 14.07 2.03
N MET A 187 -2.98 13.33 1.51
CA MET A 187 -4.10 12.89 2.34
C MET A 187 -3.76 11.54 2.96
N ASP A 188 -4.00 11.39 4.26
CA ASP A 188 -3.76 10.15 5.00
C ASP A 188 -4.91 9.97 5.99
N VAL A 189 -5.35 8.74 6.22
CA VAL A 189 -6.39 8.48 7.23
C VAL A 189 -5.91 8.71 8.66
N ASP A 190 -4.60 8.75 8.93
CA ASP A 190 -4.00 9.06 10.23
C ASP A 190 -2.85 10.07 10.09
N ASN A 191 -3.06 11.15 9.31
CA ASN A 191 -2.02 12.12 8.98
C ASN A 191 -1.34 12.74 10.21
N GLY A 192 -0.06 13.08 10.07
CA GLY A 192 0.76 13.68 11.11
C GLY A 192 1.49 12.67 12.01
N SER A 193 1.19 11.37 11.88
CA SER A 193 2.01 10.28 12.45
C SER A 193 3.17 9.93 11.52
N VAL A 194 4.33 9.56 12.06
CA VAL A 194 5.45 9.02 11.26
C VAL A 194 5.16 7.58 10.82
N TYR A 195 4.28 6.87 11.54
CA TYR A 195 3.80 5.53 11.18
C TYR A 195 2.26 5.41 11.28
N PRO A 196 1.50 5.94 10.30
CA PRO A 196 0.04 6.07 10.35
C PRO A 196 -0.68 4.76 9.99
N VAL A 197 -0.80 3.84 10.94
CA VAL A 197 -1.43 2.53 10.73
C VAL A 197 -2.58 2.22 11.69
N PHE A 198 -3.46 1.31 11.28
CA PHE A 198 -4.58 0.81 12.09
C PHE A 198 -4.80 -0.69 11.85
N ASP A 199 -5.42 -1.40 12.80
CA ASP A 199 -5.67 -2.83 12.64
C ASP A 199 -7.10 -3.12 12.16
N VAL A 200 -7.23 -4.07 11.23
CA VAL A 200 -8.54 -4.57 10.75
C VAL A 200 -8.68 -6.05 11.06
N TRP A 201 -9.65 -6.41 11.91
CA TRP A 201 -9.85 -7.81 12.32
C TRP A 201 -10.83 -8.55 11.41
N ARG A 202 -10.56 -9.79 11.00
CA ARG A 202 -11.57 -10.55 10.25
C ARG A 202 -12.85 -10.71 11.06
N GLY A 203 -13.97 -10.42 10.43
CA GLY A 203 -15.30 -10.38 11.01
C GLY A 203 -15.73 -8.99 11.50
N SER A 204 -14.85 -7.98 11.48
CA SER A 204 -15.20 -6.63 11.94
C SER A 204 -16.13 -5.86 10.98
N GLY A 205 -16.11 -6.21 9.69
CA GLY A 205 -16.69 -5.40 8.63
C GLY A 205 -18.20 -5.51 8.39
N GLY A 206 -19.02 -5.51 9.44
CA GLY A 206 -20.48 -5.47 9.30
C GLY A 206 -21.07 -6.55 8.37
N LYS A 207 -22.19 -6.23 7.69
CA LYS A 207 -22.91 -7.19 6.81
C LYS A 207 -22.28 -7.33 5.42
N ASP A 208 -21.60 -6.30 4.93
CA ASP A 208 -20.92 -6.34 3.63
C ASP A 208 -19.53 -7.00 3.72
N GLY A 209 -19.00 -7.16 4.94
CA GLY A 209 -17.71 -7.76 5.28
C GLY A 209 -16.55 -6.88 4.84
N LYS A 210 -16.70 -5.59 5.07
CA LYS A 210 -15.70 -4.56 4.81
C LYS A 210 -15.60 -3.63 6.01
N PHE A 211 -14.40 -3.15 6.29
CA PHE A 211 -14.15 -2.16 7.32
C PHE A 211 -13.57 -0.91 6.69
N THR A 212 -14.21 0.23 6.89
CA THR A 212 -13.79 1.53 6.38
C THR A 212 -13.27 2.37 7.53
N TYR A 213 -11.99 2.72 7.50
CA TYR A 213 -11.42 3.65 8.47
C TYR A 213 -11.45 5.07 7.89
N PRO A 214 -11.84 6.10 8.66
CA PRO A 214 -12.22 6.05 10.08
C PRO A 214 -13.69 5.66 10.36
N ASP A 215 -14.56 5.63 9.35
CA ASP A 215 -16.03 5.53 9.49
C ASP A 215 -16.56 4.41 10.40
N ASP A 216 -15.97 3.21 10.33
CA ASP A 216 -16.39 2.01 11.09
C ASP A 216 -15.60 1.84 12.40
N ALA A 217 -14.58 2.66 12.65
CA ALA A 217 -13.78 2.60 13.86
C ALA A 217 -14.55 3.20 15.04
N LYS A 218 -14.43 2.58 16.24
CA LYS A 218 -15.16 3.03 17.44
C LYS A 218 -14.66 4.38 17.97
N ASN A 219 -13.35 4.62 17.89
CA ASN A 219 -12.70 5.85 18.35
C ASN A 219 -11.43 6.05 17.50
N PRO A 220 -11.57 6.42 16.21
CA PRO A 220 -10.43 6.52 15.30
C PRO A 220 -9.42 7.57 15.76
N TYR A 221 -9.88 8.68 16.33
CA TYR A 221 -9.04 9.80 16.78
C TYR A 221 -9.35 10.15 18.24
N PRO A 222 -8.67 9.52 19.22
CA PRO A 222 -8.95 9.70 20.64
C PRO A 222 -8.76 11.14 21.16
N ASP A 223 -7.92 11.93 20.50
CA ASP A 223 -7.68 13.35 20.80
C ASP A 223 -8.75 14.28 20.23
N GLY A 224 -9.70 13.74 19.44
CA GLY A 224 -10.76 14.48 18.77
C GLY A 224 -10.31 15.24 17.51
N VAL A 225 -9.04 15.16 17.13
CA VAL A 225 -8.51 15.83 15.94
C VAL A 225 -8.78 14.95 14.73
N GLN A 226 -9.53 15.45 13.75
CA GLN A 226 -9.75 14.73 12.49
C GLN A 226 -8.46 14.70 11.69
N LYS A 227 -7.81 13.53 11.64
CA LYS A 227 -6.52 13.38 10.95
C LYS A 227 -6.65 13.05 9.47
N ASN A 228 -7.84 12.70 9.01
CA ASN A 228 -8.13 12.39 7.61
C ASN A 228 -8.66 13.57 6.79
N GLU A 229 -8.63 14.78 7.35
CA GLU A 229 -9.16 16.00 6.73
C GLU A 229 -8.08 17.05 6.49
N TRP A 230 -8.24 17.80 5.41
CA TRP A 230 -7.44 18.99 5.11
C TRP A 230 -8.35 20.10 4.60
N THR A 231 -8.22 21.29 5.18
CA THR A 231 -8.91 22.48 4.69
C THR A 231 -8.06 23.15 3.62
N VAL A 232 -8.60 23.24 2.41
CA VAL A 232 -7.97 23.88 1.26
C VAL A 232 -7.69 25.34 1.59
N ASP A 233 -6.44 25.76 1.47
CA ASP A 233 -5.94 27.09 1.85
C ASP A 233 -5.94 28.11 0.71
N HIS A 234 -6.00 27.64 -0.55
CA HIS A 234 -6.15 28.46 -1.77
C HIS A 234 -6.93 27.77 -2.89
N ASP A 235 -7.43 28.56 -3.83
CA ASP A 235 -8.14 28.05 -5.01
C ASP A 235 -7.19 27.27 -5.93
N GLY A 236 -7.71 26.22 -6.58
CA GLY A 236 -6.91 25.43 -7.51
C GLY A 236 -7.68 24.30 -8.19
N VAL A 237 -6.92 23.41 -8.86
CA VAL A 237 -7.47 22.23 -9.54
C VAL A 237 -6.71 20.98 -9.14
N LEU A 238 -7.41 19.95 -8.66
CA LEU A 238 -6.82 18.62 -8.47
C LEU A 238 -6.65 17.97 -9.85
N VAL A 239 -5.43 17.60 -10.20
CA VAL A 239 -5.08 17.14 -11.55
C VAL A 239 -4.74 15.66 -11.62
N SER A 240 -4.28 15.08 -10.51
CA SER A 240 -3.93 13.65 -10.42
C SER A 240 -4.10 13.13 -8.99
N SER A 241 -4.45 11.86 -8.85
CA SER A 241 -4.43 11.17 -7.56
C SER A 241 -4.31 9.65 -7.70
N ALA A 242 -3.67 9.01 -6.72
CA ALA A 242 -3.67 7.58 -6.50
C ALA A 242 -3.69 7.28 -4.99
N GLY A 243 -4.27 6.14 -4.63
CA GLY A 243 -4.25 5.64 -3.25
C GLY A 243 -3.01 4.77 -2.98
N HIS A 244 -2.78 4.49 -1.70
CA HIS A 244 -1.89 3.44 -1.22
C HIS A 244 -2.57 2.72 -0.04
N VAL A 245 -2.45 1.40 -0.03
CA VAL A 245 -3.02 0.49 0.97
C VAL A 245 -2.10 -0.71 1.11
N HIS A 246 -2.15 -1.38 2.26
CA HIS A 246 -1.48 -2.67 2.46
C HIS A 246 -2.38 -3.84 2.00
N SER A 247 -1.90 -5.07 2.17
CA SER A 247 -2.70 -6.28 1.98
C SER A 247 -4.05 -6.22 2.70
N GLY A 248 -5.10 -6.73 2.07
CA GLY A 248 -6.48 -6.62 2.52
C GLY A 248 -7.21 -5.36 2.03
N GLY A 249 -6.46 -4.34 1.61
CA GLY A 249 -7.02 -3.09 1.09
C GLY A 249 -7.89 -3.31 -0.14
N LEU A 250 -9.02 -2.59 -0.23
CA LEU A 250 -9.92 -2.67 -1.38
C LEU A 250 -9.91 -1.38 -2.19
N TYR A 251 -9.89 -0.25 -1.50
CA TYR A 251 -9.84 1.07 -2.10
C TYR A 251 -9.62 2.16 -1.05
N THR A 252 -9.15 3.31 -1.52
CA THR A 252 -9.28 4.60 -0.82
C THR A 252 -10.29 5.49 -1.54
N ASP A 253 -10.95 6.36 -0.79
CA ASP A 253 -11.94 7.32 -1.30
C ASP A 253 -11.57 8.75 -0.91
N LEU A 254 -11.69 9.67 -1.87
CA LEU A 254 -11.52 11.11 -1.67
C LEU A 254 -12.87 11.81 -1.77
N TYR A 255 -13.15 12.66 -0.81
CA TYR A 255 -14.33 13.50 -0.78
C TYR A 255 -13.94 14.98 -0.66
N LEU A 256 -14.88 15.83 -1.05
CA LEU A 256 -14.81 17.27 -0.83
C LEU A 256 -16.10 17.73 -0.18
N GLN A 257 -15.99 18.57 0.84
CA GLN A 257 -17.10 19.27 1.46
C GLN A 257 -16.92 20.77 1.27
N ARG A 258 -18.00 21.46 0.89
CA ARG A 258 -18.01 22.91 0.66
C ARG A 258 -19.19 23.50 1.39
N ALA A 259 -18.94 24.25 2.46
CA ALA A 259 -19.99 24.82 3.30
C ALA A 259 -21.05 25.57 2.47
N GLY A 260 -22.32 25.23 2.68
CA GLY A 260 -23.46 25.83 1.98
C GLY A 260 -23.66 25.36 0.53
N ALA A 261 -22.75 24.56 -0.03
CA ALA A 261 -22.93 24.00 -1.37
C ALA A 261 -24.03 22.95 -1.41
N ARG A 262 -24.62 22.80 -2.60
CA ARG A 262 -25.61 21.78 -2.91
C ARG A 262 -25.42 21.34 -4.35
N TYR A 263 -26.09 20.27 -4.74
CA TYR A 263 -26.20 19.86 -6.14
C TYR A 263 -26.62 21.04 -7.03
N ALA A 264 -25.75 21.42 -7.97
CA ALA A 264 -25.94 22.53 -8.91
C ALA A 264 -25.95 22.07 -10.38
N GLY A 265 -26.05 20.76 -10.60
CA GLY A 265 -26.06 20.15 -11.93
C GLY A 265 -27.44 20.13 -12.61
N PRO A 266 -27.50 19.62 -13.86
CA PRO A 266 -28.76 19.49 -14.59
C PRO A 266 -29.70 18.44 -14.00
N LYS A 267 -30.97 18.81 -13.80
CA LYS A 267 -32.00 17.89 -13.25
C LYS A 267 -32.35 16.77 -14.23
N CYS A 268 -32.27 15.52 -13.78
CA CYS A 268 -32.78 14.38 -14.54
C CYS A 268 -34.30 14.25 -14.40
N VAL A 269 -35.02 14.44 -15.50
CA VAL A 269 -36.49 14.33 -15.53
C VAL A 269 -36.91 12.87 -15.36
N LYS A 270 -37.50 12.54 -14.21
CA LYS A 270 -38.10 11.21 -13.97
C LYS A 270 -39.22 10.96 -14.99
N PRO A 271 -39.28 9.77 -15.63
CA PRO A 271 -40.37 9.45 -16.54
C PRO A 271 -41.72 9.57 -15.83
N LYS A 272 -42.64 10.38 -16.36
CA LYS A 272 -44.02 10.42 -15.87
C LYS A 272 -44.64 9.01 -15.99
N VAL A 273 -45.51 8.66 -15.06
CA VAL A 273 -46.33 7.44 -15.18
C VAL A 273 -47.19 7.57 -16.43
N LEU A 274 -46.81 6.89 -17.52
CA LEU A 274 -47.61 6.87 -18.75
C LEU A 274 -48.87 6.04 -18.50
N ALA A 275 -49.99 6.72 -18.26
CA ALA A 275 -51.31 6.12 -18.09
C ALA A 275 -51.76 5.40 -19.36
N LYS A 276 -52.41 4.25 -19.20
CA LYS A 276 -53.10 3.58 -20.31
C LYS A 276 -54.32 4.44 -20.68
N LYS A 277 -54.23 5.26 -21.73
CA LYS A 277 -55.44 5.86 -22.32
C LYS A 277 -56.40 4.74 -22.76
N PRO A 278 -57.73 4.89 -22.75
CA PRO A 278 -58.64 3.91 -23.33
C PRO A 278 -58.42 3.77 -24.85
N LEU A 279 -58.79 2.63 -25.45
CA LEU A 279 -58.97 2.49 -26.91
C LEU A 279 -60.47 2.51 -27.16
N SER A 280 -60.94 3.25 -28.18
CA SER A 280 -62.30 3.02 -28.69
C SER A 280 -62.30 1.69 -29.45
N LEU A 281 -63.17 0.77 -29.05
CA LEU A 281 -63.26 -0.59 -29.61
C LEU A 281 -64.68 -0.92 -30.11
N LYS A 282 -65.55 0.09 -30.27
CA LYS A 282 -66.92 -0.08 -30.79
C LYS A 282 -66.85 -0.59 -32.24
N GLY A 283 -67.66 -1.60 -32.57
CA GLY A 283 -67.73 -2.19 -33.93
C GLY A 283 -66.54 -3.08 -34.36
N VAL A 284 -65.57 -3.35 -33.48
CA VAL A 284 -64.35 -4.12 -33.83
C VAL A 284 -64.48 -5.61 -33.48
N SER A 285 -64.04 -6.51 -34.37
CA SER A 285 -63.96 -7.95 -34.10
C SER A 285 -63.02 -8.31 -32.93
N ALA A 286 -63.28 -9.42 -32.23
CA ALA A 286 -62.49 -9.84 -31.07
C ALA A 286 -60.99 -10.03 -31.39
N ARG A 287 -60.66 -10.59 -32.56
CA ARG A 287 -59.27 -10.79 -33.04
C ARG A 287 -58.56 -9.45 -33.24
N SER A 288 -59.23 -8.49 -33.88
CA SER A 288 -58.68 -7.15 -34.12
C SER A 288 -58.54 -6.33 -32.83
N LYS A 289 -59.46 -6.48 -31.86
CA LYS A 289 -59.33 -5.90 -30.51
C LYS A 289 -58.05 -6.38 -29.81
N ARG A 290 -57.80 -7.70 -29.78
CA ARG A 290 -56.58 -8.28 -29.16
C ARG A 290 -55.31 -7.77 -29.82
N ALA A 291 -55.26 -7.73 -31.15
CA ALA A 291 -54.11 -7.22 -31.90
C ALA A 291 -53.83 -5.73 -31.61
N MET A 292 -54.86 -4.90 -31.58
CA MET A 292 -54.73 -3.47 -31.25
C MET A 292 -54.26 -3.24 -29.82
N ILE A 293 -54.80 -3.97 -28.84
CA ILE A 293 -54.35 -3.92 -27.44
C ILE A 293 -52.89 -4.35 -27.33
N ARG A 294 -52.48 -5.45 -27.99
CA ARG A 294 -51.10 -5.93 -27.99
C ARG A 294 -50.14 -4.89 -28.60
N ARG A 295 -50.47 -4.31 -29.76
CA ARG A 295 -49.66 -3.26 -30.40
C ARG A 295 -49.53 -2.03 -29.51
N LYS A 296 -50.63 -1.56 -28.90
CA LYS A 296 -50.62 -0.43 -27.98
C LYS A 296 -49.78 -0.71 -26.72
N ASN A 297 -49.92 -1.89 -26.12
CA ASN A 297 -49.13 -2.29 -24.96
C ASN A 297 -47.64 -2.38 -25.30
N LYS A 298 -47.29 -2.93 -26.48
CA LYS A 298 -45.90 -2.97 -26.97
C LYS A 298 -45.33 -1.55 -27.16
N ALA A 299 -46.07 -0.65 -27.80
CA ALA A 299 -45.66 0.74 -27.99
C ALA A 299 -45.51 1.48 -26.65
N LEU A 300 -46.43 1.28 -25.70
CA LEU A 300 -46.33 1.85 -24.35
C LEU A 300 -45.09 1.31 -23.61
N ALA A 301 -44.81 0.01 -23.69
CA ALA A 301 -43.62 -0.59 -23.09
C ALA A 301 -42.32 -0.03 -23.69
N GLN A 302 -42.25 0.11 -25.02
CA GLN A 302 -41.11 0.73 -25.71
C GLN A 302 -40.90 2.19 -25.28
N ARG A 303 -41.97 2.99 -25.19
CA ARG A 303 -41.88 4.39 -24.71
C ARG A 303 -41.42 4.47 -23.26
N LYS A 304 -41.92 3.59 -22.38
CA LYS A 304 -41.46 3.48 -20.99
C LYS A 304 -39.98 3.10 -20.92
N ALA A 305 -39.54 2.13 -21.72
CA ALA A 305 -38.15 1.70 -21.77
C ALA A 305 -37.23 2.82 -22.27
N ALA A 306 -37.60 3.53 -23.34
CA ALA A 306 -36.84 4.67 -23.87
C ALA A 306 -36.72 5.81 -22.84
N ALA A 307 -37.83 6.15 -22.16
CA ALA A 307 -37.82 7.16 -21.11
C ALA A 307 -36.95 6.75 -19.91
N ARG A 308 -37.02 5.49 -19.47
CA ARG A 308 -36.15 4.94 -18.42
C ARG A 308 -34.68 4.97 -18.84
N LYS A 309 -34.36 4.62 -20.10
CA LYS A 309 -33.01 4.69 -20.65
C LYS A 309 -32.47 6.13 -20.64
N LYS A 310 -33.27 7.11 -21.08
CA LYS A 310 -32.90 8.54 -21.04
C LYS A 310 -32.67 9.03 -19.61
N TYR A 311 -33.54 8.67 -18.67
CA TYR A 311 -33.39 9.01 -17.26
C TYR A 311 -32.13 8.38 -16.65
N SER A 312 -31.89 7.09 -16.89
CA SER A 312 -30.70 6.37 -16.42
C SER A 312 -29.41 6.98 -16.99
N ALA A 313 -29.37 7.28 -18.29
CA ALA A 313 -28.24 7.93 -18.95
C ALA A 313 -27.96 9.36 -18.43
N CYS A 314 -29.00 10.06 -17.97
CA CYS A 314 -28.82 11.34 -17.27
C CYS A 314 -28.26 11.12 -15.86
N LYS A 315 -28.86 10.19 -15.09
CA LYS A 315 -28.44 9.88 -13.71
C LYS A 315 -26.98 9.44 -13.64
N SER A 316 -26.50 8.66 -14.62
CA SER A 316 -25.11 8.19 -14.66
C SER A 316 -24.07 9.30 -14.91
N LYS A 317 -24.52 10.50 -15.32
CA LYS A 317 -23.68 11.70 -15.52
C LYS A 317 -23.84 12.73 -14.39
N GLN A 318 -24.70 12.48 -13.41
CA GLN A 318 -24.83 13.39 -12.27
C GLN A 318 -23.68 13.15 -11.28
N PRO A 319 -23.10 14.20 -10.69
CA PRO A 319 -22.18 14.05 -9.57
C PRO A 319 -22.84 13.37 -8.37
N ASN A 320 -22.04 12.65 -7.60
CA ASN A 320 -22.44 12.00 -6.37
C ASN A 320 -22.37 13.00 -5.19
N VAL A 321 -23.41 13.82 -5.07
CA VAL A 321 -23.53 14.85 -4.03
C VAL A 321 -24.49 14.39 -2.94
N ASN A 322 -24.05 14.43 -1.68
CA ASN A 322 -24.85 14.21 -0.48
C ASN A 322 -24.77 15.46 0.40
N GLY A 323 -25.85 16.26 0.44
CA GLY A 323 -25.83 17.56 1.10
C GLY A 323 -24.79 18.49 0.49
N ASP A 324 -23.82 18.90 1.29
CA ASP A 324 -22.68 19.72 0.94
C ASP A 324 -21.39 18.90 0.70
N LYS A 325 -21.44 17.57 0.80
CA LYS A 325 -20.31 16.66 0.52
C LYS A 325 -20.46 16.03 -0.87
N VAL A 326 -19.36 15.91 -1.60
CA VAL A 326 -19.28 15.26 -2.92
C VAL A 326 -18.15 14.24 -2.94
N HIS A 327 -18.43 13.07 -3.50
CA HIS A 327 -17.40 12.06 -3.74
C HIS A 327 -16.61 12.45 -5.00
N LEU A 328 -15.29 12.57 -4.87
CA LEU A 328 -14.42 13.03 -5.96
C LEU A 328 -13.80 11.88 -6.73
N TYR A 329 -13.29 10.88 -6.01
CA TYR A 329 -12.56 9.77 -6.60
C TYR A 329 -12.46 8.56 -5.68
N ARG A 330 -12.38 7.36 -6.29
CA ARG A 330 -12.07 6.11 -5.61
C ARG A 330 -10.86 5.46 -6.27
N SER A 331 -9.75 5.38 -5.57
CA SER A 331 -8.59 4.60 -6.01
C SER A 331 -8.79 3.15 -5.59
N ARG A 332 -9.10 2.28 -6.55
CA ARG A 332 -9.36 0.85 -6.30
C ARG A 332 -8.07 0.06 -6.36
N VAL A 333 -8.05 -1.08 -5.69
CA VAL A 333 -7.02 -2.09 -5.86
C VAL A 333 -7.42 -3.08 -6.97
N LYS A 334 -6.46 -3.46 -7.82
CA LYS A 334 -6.52 -4.64 -8.67
C LYS A 334 -5.52 -5.65 -8.14
N TYR A 335 -6.03 -6.75 -7.57
CA TYR A 335 -5.23 -7.94 -7.30
C TYR A 335 -5.05 -8.75 -8.59
N PHE A 336 -3.82 -9.12 -8.88
CA PHE A 336 -3.47 -10.06 -9.95
C PHE A 336 -3.44 -11.50 -9.42
N GLU A 337 -3.07 -11.66 -8.15
CA GLU A 337 -3.21 -12.91 -7.40
C GLU A 337 -4.66 -13.43 -7.45
N PRO A 338 -4.87 -14.68 -7.90
CA PRO A 338 -6.17 -15.34 -7.85
C PRO A 338 -6.78 -15.47 -6.44
N ALA A 339 -5.97 -15.63 -5.40
CA ALA A 339 -6.39 -15.61 -4.00
C ALA A 339 -6.92 -14.25 -3.51
N GLY A 340 -6.77 -13.18 -4.31
CA GLY A 340 -7.37 -11.88 -4.04
C GLY A 340 -6.58 -11.06 -3.00
N PRO A 341 -7.26 -10.38 -2.05
CA PRO A 341 -6.64 -9.38 -1.18
C PRO A 341 -5.55 -9.85 -0.21
N VAL A 342 -5.22 -11.14 -0.20
CA VAL A 342 -4.18 -11.72 0.66
C VAL A 342 -2.76 -11.49 0.15
N SER A 343 -2.59 -10.92 -1.04
CA SER A 343 -1.31 -10.84 -1.74
C SER A 343 -0.80 -9.44 -1.95
N TRP A 344 0.52 -9.30 -2.01
CA TRP A 344 1.21 -8.08 -2.45
C TRP A 344 1.20 -7.89 -3.98
N ASP A 345 0.72 -8.87 -4.76
CA ASP A 345 0.58 -8.75 -6.21
C ASP A 345 -0.65 -7.92 -6.60
N MET A 346 -0.50 -6.61 -6.43
CA MET A 346 -1.56 -5.65 -6.65
C MET A 346 -1.08 -4.36 -7.32
N ALA A 347 -2.03 -3.64 -7.90
CA ALA A 347 -1.82 -2.31 -8.43
C ALA A 347 -3.03 -1.42 -8.12
N MET A 348 -2.76 -0.13 -7.90
CA MET A 348 -3.82 0.86 -7.70
C MET A 348 -4.37 1.36 -9.03
N TYR A 349 -5.63 1.78 -9.01
CA TYR A 349 -6.20 2.61 -10.06
C TYR A 349 -5.92 4.08 -9.75
N GLY A 350 -5.23 4.76 -10.67
CA GLY A 350 -4.98 6.21 -10.61
C GLY A 350 -6.09 7.00 -11.32
N SER A 351 -6.24 8.27 -10.98
CA SER A 351 -7.25 9.15 -11.59
C SER A 351 -7.06 9.24 -13.12
N PRO A 352 -8.14 9.38 -13.91
CA PRO A 352 -8.01 9.64 -15.34
C PRO A 352 -7.20 10.92 -15.62
N LYS A 353 -6.45 10.97 -16.73
CA LYS A 353 -5.65 12.15 -17.14
C LYS A 353 -6.46 13.44 -17.29
N ASN A 354 -7.80 13.35 -17.40
CA ASN A 354 -8.71 14.50 -17.51
C ASN A 354 -9.58 14.68 -16.25
N TRP A 355 -9.13 14.24 -15.08
CA TRP A 355 -9.90 14.29 -13.83
C TRP A 355 -10.18 15.73 -13.35
N MET A 356 -9.21 16.65 -13.45
CA MET A 356 -9.35 18.12 -13.36
C MET A 356 -10.55 18.59 -12.50
N VAL A 357 -10.39 18.58 -11.18
CA VAL A 357 -11.45 18.92 -10.21
C VAL A 357 -11.19 20.28 -9.59
N GLN A 358 -12.14 21.20 -9.71
CA GLN A 358 -12.02 22.51 -9.06
C GLN A 358 -12.20 22.39 -7.54
N VAL A 359 -11.26 22.97 -6.81
CA VAL A 359 -11.35 23.22 -5.36
C VAL A 359 -11.27 24.71 -5.10
N LYS A 360 -11.79 25.12 -3.94
CA LYS A 360 -11.78 26.50 -3.48
C LYS A 360 -11.21 26.56 -2.08
N LYS A 361 -10.59 27.69 -1.73
CA LYS A 361 -10.23 28.00 -0.37
C LYS A 361 -11.43 27.80 0.58
N GLY A 362 -11.21 27.09 1.67
CA GLY A 362 -12.23 26.74 2.67
C GLY A 362 -13.03 25.47 2.33
N ASP A 363 -12.81 24.84 1.18
CA ASP A 363 -13.25 23.45 0.99
C ASP A 363 -12.51 22.53 1.97
N VAL A 364 -13.14 21.44 2.39
CA VAL A 364 -12.50 20.39 3.20
C VAL A 364 -12.38 19.14 2.35
N LEU A 365 -11.15 18.69 2.11
CA LEU A 365 -10.88 17.38 1.55
C LEU A 365 -10.84 16.35 2.69
N SER A 366 -11.43 15.18 2.48
CA SER A 366 -11.36 14.07 3.44
C SER A 366 -11.06 12.76 2.74
N THR A 367 -10.24 11.89 3.35
CA THR A 367 -9.93 10.54 2.83
C THR A 367 -10.46 9.43 3.74
N SER A 368 -10.68 8.24 3.18
CA SER A 368 -10.99 7.01 3.92
C SER A 368 -10.37 5.81 3.22
N ALA A 369 -10.08 4.74 3.95
CA ALA A 369 -9.57 3.48 3.40
C ALA A 369 -10.45 2.30 3.80
N THR A 370 -10.81 1.46 2.84
CA THR A 370 -11.65 0.28 3.08
C THR A 370 -10.88 -1.01 2.85
N TYR A 371 -10.98 -1.92 3.82
CA TYR A 371 -10.36 -3.24 3.83
C TYR A 371 -11.41 -4.36 3.80
N GLU A 372 -11.02 -5.51 3.25
CA GLU A 372 -11.81 -6.73 3.35
C GLU A 372 -11.76 -7.28 4.78
N THR A 373 -12.79 -7.98 5.25
CA THR A 373 -12.75 -8.58 6.59
C THR A 373 -13.27 -10.00 6.63
N LYS A 374 -13.48 -10.66 5.49
CA LYS A 374 -14.06 -12.00 5.44
C LYS A 374 -12.98 -13.07 5.49
N ILE A 375 -11.83 -12.80 4.89
CA ILE A 375 -10.79 -13.78 4.64
C ILE A 375 -9.79 -13.78 5.79
N ALA A 376 -9.24 -12.62 6.16
CA ALA A 376 -8.15 -12.53 7.13
C ALA A 376 -8.20 -11.24 7.97
N SER A 377 -7.43 -11.22 9.05
CA SER A 377 -7.11 -9.99 9.75
C SER A 377 -5.93 -9.28 9.07
N TRP A 378 -5.91 -7.96 9.12
CA TRP A 378 -4.92 -7.08 8.51
C TRP A 378 -4.35 -6.13 9.56
N PRO A 379 -3.35 -6.59 10.33
CA PRO A 379 -2.59 -5.71 11.20
C PRO A 379 -1.84 -4.66 10.38
N GLU A 380 -1.58 -3.50 10.97
CA GLU A 380 -0.83 -2.41 10.33
C GLU A 380 -1.44 -1.95 8.99
N SER A 381 -2.76 -1.94 8.83
CA SER A 381 -3.41 -1.38 7.64
C SER A 381 -3.12 0.12 7.48
N MET A 382 -2.98 0.60 6.24
CA MET A 382 -2.70 2.00 5.91
C MET A 382 -3.71 2.57 4.90
N GLY A 383 -3.86 3.89 4.85
CA GLY A 383 -4.81 4.54 3.95
C GLY A 383 -4.35 5.91 3.47
N ILE A 384 -3.52 5.95 2.43
CA ILE A 384 -3.00 7.21 1.87
C ILE A 384 -3.70 7.51 0.54
N MET A 385 -3.94 8.79 0.28
CA MET A 385 -4.25 9.33 -1.04
C MET A 385 -3.29 10.46 -1.39
N ILE A 386 -2.40 10.18 -2.32
CA ILE A 386 -1.51 11.19 -2.87
C ILE A 386 -2.32 11.96 -3.90
N VAL A 387 -2.58 13.24 -3.64
CA VAL A 387 -3.32 14.13 -4.53
C VAL A 387 -2.37 15.22 -5.02
N TYR A 388 -2.53 15.67 -6.26
CA TYR A 388 -1.72 16.75 -6.82
C TYR A 388 -2.63 17.89 -7.27
N MET A 389 -2.34 19.10 -6.80
CA MET A 389 -3.12 20.30 -7.05
C MET A 389 -2.33 21.30 -7.87
N ALA A 390 -2.91 21.81 -8.96
CA ALA A 390 -2.37 22.95 -9.68
C ALA A 390 -2.92 24.24 -9.05
N ASP A 391 -2.04 24.96 -8.37
CA ASP A 391 -2.39 26.15 -7.58
C ASP A 391 -2.82 27.31 -8.49
N GLY A 392 -3.92 27.98 -8.15
CA GLY A 392 -4.45 29.12 -8.91
C GLY A 392 -5.06 28.77 -10.27
N ASP A 393 -5.04 27.50 -10.69
CA ASP A 393 -5.72 27.07 -11.91
C ASP A 393 -7.25 27.19 -11.75
N THR A 394 -7.93 27.71 -12.78
CA THR A 394 -9.38 27.92 -12.78
C THR A 394 -10.12 27.06 -13.81
N THR A 395 -9.42 26.18 -14.52
CA THR A 395 -9.95 25.36 -15.62
C THR A 395 -10.66 24.08 -15.16
N GLY A 396 -10.60 23.78 -13.86
CA GLY A 396 -11.19 22.58 -13.26
C GLY A 396 -12.71 22.54 -13.31
N ARG A 397 -13.26 21.32 -13.24
CA ARG A 397 -14.71 21.11 -13.23
C ARG A 397 -15.26 21.28 -11.83
N ASN A 398 -16.33 22.07 -11.68
CA ASN A 398 -17.05 22.18 -10.42
C ASN A 398 -17.73 20.83 -10.06
N PRO A 399 -17.31 20.16 -8.98
CA PRO A 399 -17.78 18.81 -8.64
C PRO A 399 -19.26 18.77 -8.20
N TYR A 400 -19.85 19.90 -7.81
CA TYR A 400 -21.30 19.99 -7.49
C TYR A 400 -22.18 20.12 -8.74
N LYS A 401 -21.58 20.47 -9.88
CA LYS A 401 -22.28 20.64 -11.16
C LYS A 401 -22.05 19.48 -12.12
N THR A 402 -20.81 18.97 -12.13
CA THR A 402 -20.33 17.99 -13.09
C THR A 402 -19.77 16.78 -12.37
N ARG A 403 -20.11 15.58 -12.86
CA ARG A 403 -19.56 14.34 -12.34
C ARG A 403 -18.05 14.28 -12.55
N VAL A 404 -17.32 13.87 -11.51
CA VAL A 404 -15.85 13.73 -11.50
C VAL A 404 -15.37 12.35 -10.99
N ASP A 405 -16.23 11.59 -10.30
CA ASP A 405 -15.97 10.24 -9.75
C ASP A 405 -15.99 9.14 -10.84
N TYR A 406 -15.19 9.33 -11.88
CA TYR A 406 -15.01 8.33 -12.92
C TYR A 406 -14.10 7.20 -12.44
N LYS A 407 -14.27 6.02 -13.05
CA LYS A 407 -13.34 4.91 -12.84
C LYS A 407 -11.94 5.33 -13.31
N GLY A 408 -10.94 5.08 -12.47
CA GLY A 408 -9.54 5.29 -12.81
C GLY A 408 -8.98 4.35 -13.86
N ASN A 409 -7.71 4.59 -14.19
CA ASN A 409 -6.90 3.71 -15.03
C ASN A 409 -5.94 2.92 -14.16
N LEU A 410 -5.71 1.66 -14.51
CA LEU A 410 -4.76 0.81 -13.80
C LEU A 410 -3.34 1.37 -14.00
N ILE A 411 -2.60 1.57 -12.92
CA ILE A 411 -1.29 2.25 -12.94
C ILE A 411 -0.23 1.39 -13.64
N HIS A 412 -0.21 0.09 -13.36
CA HIS A 412 0.66 -0.89 -14.05
C HIS A 412 0.02 -2.29 -14.05
N GLY A 413 0.60 -3.21 -14.82
CA GLY A 413 0.22 -4.61 -14.84
C GLY A 413 0.91 -5.43 -13.76
N HIS A 414 0.71 -6.75 -13.79
CA HIS A 414 1.44 -7.70 -12.96
C HIS A 414 2.95 -7.61 -13.19
N TYR A 415 3.71 -7.80 -12.12
CA TYR A 415 5.17 -7.79 -12.08
C TYR A 415 5.73 -9.20 -11.86
N LYS A 416 6.80 -9.56 -12.58
CA LYS A 416 7.35 -10.93 -12.55
C LYS A 416 7.84 -11.34 -11.16
N GLU A 417 8.42 -10.39 -10.43
CA GLU A 417 8.89 -10.57 -9.06
C GLU A 417 7.77 -10.94 -8.06
N ASN A 418 6.51 -10.73 -8.43
CA ASN A 418 5.33 -11.13 -7.66
C ASN A 418 4.79 -12.52 -8.03
N SER A 419 5.57 -13.37 -8.70
CA SER A 419 5.11 -14.71 -9.10
C SER A 419 5.33 -15.79 -8.03
N ASP A 420 5.92 -15.45 -6.89
CA ASP A 420 6.12 -16.38 -5.78
C ASP A 420 4.98 -16.27 -4.75
N HIS A 421 3.87 -16.94 -5.05
CA HIS A 421 2.61 -16.86 -4.31
C HIS A 421 2.63 -17.57 -2.95
N GLY A 422 3.41 -18.64 -2.81
CA GLY A 422 3.36 -19.52 -1.64
C GLY A 422 2.08 -20.36 -1.58
N GLY A 423 1.83 -20.99 -0.43
CA GLY A 423 0.61 -21.77 -0.17
C GLY A 423 0.57 -23.13 -0.87
N GLY A 424 1.70 -23.60 -1.41
CA GLY A 424 1.86 -24.86 -2.13
C GLY A 424 2.92 -25.78 -1.52
N LEU A 425 3.52 -26.61 -2.38
CA LEU A 425 4.72 -27.40 -2.07
C LEU A 425 6.00 -26.59 -2.37
N PRO A 426 7.15 -26.93 -1.76
CA PRO A 426 7.30 -27.91 -0.68
C PRO A 426 6.63 -27.43 0.62
N LEU A 427 6.26 -28.38 1.48
CA LEU A 427 5.85 -28.05 2.84
C LEU A 427 7.06 -27.50 3.61
N VAL A 428 6.85 -26.48 4.43
CA VAL A 428 7.93 -25.87 5.24
C VAL A 428 8.14 -26.59 6.57
N GLY A 429 7.22 -27.48 6.95
CA GLY A 429 7.30 -28.25 8.19
C GLY A 429 6.25 -29.35 8.27
N ARG A 430 6.39 -30.20 9.31
CA ARG A 430 5.45 -31.29 9.58
C ARG A 430 4.11 -30.73 10.04
N ASP A 431 3.04 -31.49 9.86
CA ASP A 431 1.70 -31.10 10.33
C ASP A 431 1.67 -31.13 11.88
N PRO A 432 1.56 -29.97 12.56
CA PRO A 432 1.68 -29.91 14.02
C PRO A 432 0.52 -30.60 14.74
N THR A 433 -0.61 -30.86 14.07
CA THR A 433 -1.73 -31.63 14.66
C THR A 433 -1.39 -33.09 14.87
N LYS A 434 -0.37 -33.60 14.15
CA LYS A 434 0.08 -34.99 14.18
C LYS A 434 1.37 -35.17 14.98
N LEU A 435 1.97 -34.07 15.43
CA LEU A 435 3.19 -34.11 16.24
C LEU A 435 2.83 -34.40 17.71
N PRO A 436 3.66 -35.22 18.41
CA PRO A 436 3.54 -35.38 19.85
C PRO A 436 3.66 -34.05 20.60
N ASP A 437 3.24 -34.03 21.85
CA ASP A 437 3.40 -32.88 22.74
C ASP A 437 4.88 -32.54 22.96
N GLY A 438 5.16 -31.23 22.98
CA GLY A 438 6.44 -30.64 23.36
C GLY A 438 6.51 -30.38 24.87
N ALA A 439 7.35 -29.41 25.24
CA ALA A 439 7.46 -29.00 26.63
C ALA A 439 6.14 -28.36 27.12
N ALA A 440 5.73 -28.71 28.34
CA ALA A 440 4.64 -28.00 29.01
C ALA A 440 5.07 -26.57 29.35
N ALA A 441 4.16 -25.62 29.20
CA ALA A 441 4.38 -24.23 29.56
C ALA A 441 4.76 -24.11 31.04
N GLY A 442 5.98 -23.64 31.29
CA GLY A 442 6.55 -23.42 32.63
C GLY A 442 6.61 -21.94 33.01
N SER A 443 7.46 -21.64 34.00
CA SER A 443 7.77 -20.26 34.39
C SER A 443 8.62 -19.53 33.35
N ASN A 444 9.43 -20.27 32.58
CA ASN A 444 10.36 -19.70 31.61
C ASN A 444 9.65 -19.45 30.26
N PRO A 445 9.98 -18.35 29.57
CA PRO A 445 9.44 -18.06 28.24
C PRO A 445 10.00 -19.00 27.18
N PHE A 446 9.25 -19.18 26.10
CA PHE A 446 9.78 -19.70 24.84
C PHE A 446 10.45 -18.56 24.08
N VAL A 447 11.77 -18.63 23.92
CA VAL A 447 12.57 -17.55 23.34
C VAL A 447 12.47 -17.55 21.81
N ILE A 448 12.31 -16.37 21.22
CA ILE A 448 12.34 -16.12 19.79
C ILE A 448 13.72 -15.57 19.47
N SER A 449 14.46 -16.26 18.61
CA SER A 449 15.79 -15.84 18.17
C SER A 449 16.09 -16.43 16.80
N ASP A 450 17.01 -15.83 16.05
CA ASP A 450 17.53 -16.40 14.79
C ASP A 450 16.42 -16.85 13.81
N PHE A 451 15.31 -16.10 13.77
CA PHE A 451 14.14 -16.43 12.94
C PHE A 451 13.52 -17.81 13.25
N VAL A 452 13.54 -18.19 14.54
CA VAL A 452 13.00 -19.44 15.09
C VAL A 452 12.19 -19.17 16.37
N TYR A 453 11.04 -19.85 16.51
CA TYR A 453 10.33 -19.92 17.80
C TYR A 453 10.86 -21.10 18.61
N ASN A 454 11.90 -20.92 19.40
CA ASN A 454 12.59 -22.04 20.06
C ASN A 454 11.64 -22.85 20.92
N GLY A 455 11.53 -24.16 20.64
CA GLY A 455 10.63 -25.08 21.33
C GLY A 455 9.17 -25.03 20.88
N ALA A 456 8.82 -24.21 19.89
CA ALA A 456 7.48 -24.12 19.30
C ALA A 456 7.47 -24.14 17.76
N ASP A 457 8.63 -24.27 17.12
CA ASP A 457 8.79 -24.18 15.68
C ASP A 457 8.70 -25.55 14.99
N PHE A 458 7.54 -25.87 14.42
CA PHE A 458 7.27 -27.19 13.84
C PHE A 458 8.09 -27.51 12.56
N ARG A 459 8.88 -26.56 12.06
CA ARG A 459 9.84 -26.79 10.97
C ARG A 459 11.05 -27.59 11.46
N LEU A 460 11.35 -27.51 12.76
CA LEU A 460 12.50 -28.17 13.36
C LEU A 460 12.31 -29.69 13.52
N PRO A 461 13.40 -30.47 13.48
CA PRO A 461 13.37 -31.90 13.72
C PRO A 461 13.16 -32.26 15.20
N GLY A 462 12.84 -33.53 15.47
CA GLY A 462 12.84 -34.08 16.83
C GLY A 462 11.88 -33.39 17.80
N ALA A 463 12.31 -33.26 19.07
CA ALA A 463 11.55 -32.64 20.14
C ALA A 463 11.44 -31.11 20.00
N ALA A 464 12.42 -30.46 19.36
CA ALA A 464 12.45 -29.00 19.19
C ALA A 464 11.28 -28.46 18.36
N GLY A 465 10.74 -29.27 17.43
CA GLY A 465 9.57 -28.91 16.63
C GLY A 465 8.23 -29.43 17.16
N ARG A 466 8.18 -30.02 18.36
CA ARG A 466 6.91 -30.46 18.95
C ARG A 466 6.16 -29.28 19.56
N PRO A 467 4.85 -29.12 19.31
CA PRO A 467 4.09 -28.00 19.86
C PRO A 467 4.09 -28.04 21.41
N PRO A 468 4.50 -26.97 22.10
CA PRO A 468 4.40 -26.89 23.54
C PRO A 468 2.95 -26.88 23.98
N THR A 469 2.70 -27.37 25.20
CA THR A 469 1.34 -27.53 25.74
C THR A 469 1.05 -26.52 26.84
N VAL A 470 -0.21 -26.12 26.96
CA VAL A 470 -0.71 -25.28 28.04
C VAL A 470 -2.10 -25.74 28.46
N LYS A 471 -2.35 -25.82 29.77
CA LYS A 471 -3.70 -26.17 30.25
C LYS A 471 -4.69 -25.06 29.89
N GLN A 472 -5.91 -25.43 29.51
CA GLN A 472 -6.99 -24.45 29.29
C GLN A 472 -7.13 -23.47 30.47
N GLY A 473 -7.28 -22.17 30.18
CA GLY A 473 -7.30 -21.10 31.20
C GLY A 473 -5.92 -20.56 31.60
N LYS A 474 -4.82 -21.17 31.13
CA LYS A 474 -3.44 -20.69 31.31
C LYS A 474 -2.91 -20.07 30.02
N SER A 475 -1.68 -19.56 30.06
CA SER A 475 -1.05 -18.84 28.95
C SER A 475 0.39 -19.30 28.76
N ILE A 476 0.88 -19.21 27.53
CA ILE A 476 2.28 -19.44 27.14
C ILE A 476 2.91 -18.07 26.91
N ARG A 477 4.09 -17.84 27.49
CA ARG A 477 4.89 -16.63 27.23
C ARG A 477 5.91 -16.92 26.12
N PHE A 478 5.93 -16.04 25.13
CA PHE A 478 6.97 -15.94 24.10
C PHE A 478 7.72 -14.63 24.29
N GLU A 479 9.02 -14.62 24.06
CA GLU A 479 9.87 -13.47 24.34
C GLU A 479 11.03 -13.39 23.35
N LEU A 480 11.34 -12.18 22.86
CA LEU A 480 12.51 -11.97 22.01
C LEU A 480 13.80 -12.20 22.80
N SER A 481 14.83 -12.71 22.13
CA SER A 481 16.19 -12.70 22.67
C SER A 481 16.72 -11.28 22.81
N ASP A 482 17.65 -11.07 23.73
CA ASP A 482 18.34 -9.77 23.88
C ASP A 482 19.10 -9.37 22.60
N ASP A 483 19.59 -10.36 21.83
CA ASP A 483 20.26 -10.11 20.55
C ASP A 483 19.28 -9.61 19.48
N ASP A 484 18.13 -10.26 19.30
CA ASP A 484 17.09 -9.82 18.35
C ASP A 484 16.60 -8.41 18.72
N VAL A 485 16.45 -8.11 20.03
CA VAL A 485 16.12 -6.75 20.50
C VAL A 485 17.22 -5.76 20.13
N GLY A 486 18.48 -6.06 20.47
CA GLY A 486 19.62 -5.19 20.22
C GLY A 486 19.88 -4.94 18.72
N GLN A 487 19.58 -5.91 17.86
CA GLN A 487 19.71 -5.82 16.41
C GLN A 487 18.45 -5.29 15.71
N GLN A 488 17.39 -4.96 16.47
CA GLN A 488 16.08 -4.54 15.95
C GLN A 488 15.47 -5.56 14.96
N ILE A 489 15.64 -6.85 15.25
CA ILE A 489 15.00 -7.95 14.53
C ILE A 489 13.69 -8.27 15.26
N TRP A 490 12.60 -7.72 14.73
CA TRP A 490 11.30 -7.80 15.38
C TRP A 490 10.47 -8.96 14.87
N HIS A 491 9.68 -9.57 15.75
CA HIS A 491 8.83 -10.72 15.40
C HIS A 491 7.40 -10.55 15.86
N SER A 492 6.51 -11.33 15.26
CA SER A 492 5.09 -11.38 15.61
C SER A 492 4.64 -12.83 15.75
N LEU A 493 3.50 -13.02 16.40
CA LEU A 493 2.78 -14.28 16.51
C LEU A 493 1.36 -14.06 16.00
N THR A 494 1.20 -14.27 14.70
CA THR A 494 -0.06 -14.11 13.98
C THR A 494 -0.74 -15.45 13.80
N SER A 495 -1.97 -15.59 14.31
CA SER A 495 -2.73 -16.83 14.15
C SER A 495 -3.04 -17.13 12.68
N CYS A 496 -2.78 -18.36 12.23
CA CYS A 496 -3.10 -18.82 10.88
C CYS A 496 -3.87 -20.14 10.91
N LYS A 497 -4.60 -20.44 9.83
CA LYS A 497 -5.35 -21.68 9.71
C LYS A 497 -4.42 -22.90 9.71
N THR A 498 -4.63 -23.76 10.69
CA THR A 498 -3.94 -25.05 10.86
C THR A 498 -4.14 -25.94 9.63
N PRO A 499 -3.09 -26.61 9.11
CA PRO A 499 -1.75 -26.79 9.71
C PRO A 499 -0.73 -25.67 9.43
N CYS A 500 -1.08 -24.65 8.63
CA CYS A 500 -0.21 -23.51 8.34
C CYS A 500 1.21 -23.87 7.81
N ASN A 501 1.41 -25.03 7.20
CA ASN A 501 2.74 -25.61 6.93
C ASN A 501 3.15 -25.62 5.44
N ARG A 502 2.52 -24.80 4.61
CA ARG A 502 2.83 -24.73 3.17
C ARG A 502 3.94 -23.71 2.87
N SER A 503 4.45 -23.73 1.64
CA SER A 503 5.50 -22.82 1.17
C SER A 503 5.15 -21.35 1.41
N THR A 504 6.13 -20.56 1.83
CA THR A 504 5.97 -19.11 2.01
C THR A 504 5.99 -18.40 0.66
N GLY A 505 5.18 -17.36 0.52
CA GLY A 505 5.22 -16.44 -0.61
C GLY A 505 4.38 -15.21 -0.30
N ILE A 506 4.10 -14.41 -1.33
CA ILE A 506 3.42 -13.13 -1.16
C ILE A 506 1.93 -13.25 -0.77
N ALA A 507 1.33 -14.44 -0.91
CA ALA A 507 -0.08 -14.70 -0.62
C ALA A 507 -0.30 -15.70 0.53
N TYR A 508 0.78 -16.19 1.16
CA TYR A 508 0.72 -17.19 2.22
C TYR A 508 1.97 -17.16 3.10
N PRO A 509 1.86 -17.31 4.43
CA PRO A 509 0.68 -17.64 5.24
C PRO A 509 -0.31 -16.48 5.40
N ILE A 510 -1.52 -16.80 5.88
CA ILE A 510 -2.64 -15.86 5.99
C ILE A 510 -3.06 -15.77 7.47
N ALA A 511 -3.40 -14.57 7.94
CA ALA A 511 -3.93 -14.32 9.28
C ALA A 511 -5.40 -14.77 9.43
N ASP A 512 -5.69 -16.03 9.11
CA ASP A 512 -7.04 -16.62 9.03
C ASP A 512 -7.28 -17.72 10.09
N GLY A 513 -6.51 -17.73 11.18
CA GLY A 513 -6.68 -18.67 12.29
C GLY A 513 -8.12 -18.73 12.79
N LYS A 514 -8.65 -19.94 13.08
CA LYS A 514 -10.04 -20.11 13.56
C LYS A 514 -10.34 -19.25 14.79
N PHE A 515 -9.38 -19.21 15.72
CA PHE A 515 -9.33 -18.25 16.81
C PHE A 515 -8.26 -17.24 16.47
N GLN A 516 -8.65 -15.97 16.44
CA GLN A 516 -7.77 -14.89 16.07
C GLN A 516 -6.95 -14.44 17.27
N PHE A 517 -5.65 -14.37 17.07
CA PHE A 517 -4.73 -13.65 17.94
C PHE A 517 -3.60 -13.07 17.09
N GLU A 518 -3.06 -11.98 17.58
CA GLU A 518 -1.95 -11.24 17.00
C GLU A 518 -1.18 -10.63 18.16
N SER A 519 0.14 -10.79 18.18
CA SER A 519 0.97 -10.20 19.22
C SER A 519 1.25 -8.71 18.97
N GLY A 520 1.06 -8.26 17.73
CA GLY A 520 1.74 -7.10 17.19
C GLY A 520 3.22 -7.42 16.92
N GLN A 521 3.92 -6.46 16.34
CA GLN A 521 5.36 -6.56 16.15
C GLN A 521 6.08 -6.29 17.47
N LEU A 522 6.66 -7.34 18.05
CA LEU A 522 7.37 -7.28 19.32
C LEU A 522 8.69 -6.54 19.14
N GLY A 523 8.97 -5.63 20.06
CA GLY A 523 10.12 -4.74 20.07
C GLY A 523 9.96 -3.72 21.20
N ASP A 524 11.05 -3.08 21.62
CA ASP A 524 11.11 -2.13 22.74
C ASP A 524 11.02 -0.65 22.31
N LEU A 525 10.93 -0.39 21.00
CA LEU A 525 10.76 0.94 20.41
C LEU A 525 9.29 1.19 20.03
N PRO A 526 8.47 1.82 20.89
CA PRO A 526 7.06 2.02 20.60
C PRO A 526 6.87 2.97 19.41
N GLY A 527 5.92 2.66 18.51
CA GLY A 527 5.54 3.51 17.36
C GLY A 527 4.69 4.73 17.72
N THR A 528 4.97 5.37 18.86
CA THR A 528 4.32 6.61 19.28
C THR A 528 5.36 7.58 19.87
N GLY A 529 6.21 8.21 19.03
CA GLY A 529 7.21 9.19 19.47
C GLY A 529 8.29 9.54 18.43
N ASP A 530 9.29 10.32 18.83
CA ASP A 530 10.34 10.84 17.92
C ASP A 530 11.32 9.76 17.39
N ASP A 531 11.27 8.53 17.94
CA ASP A 531 12.09 7.36 17.55
C ASP A 531 11.24 6.25 16.86
N ASP A 532 10.16 6.64 16.19
CA ASP A 532 9.08 5.76 15.71
C ASP A 532 9.55 4.50 14.97
N ALA A 533 9.29 3.35 15.61
CA ALA A 533 9.42 2.03 15.03
C ALA A 533 8.04 1.34 15.02
N PRO A 534 7.77 0.45 14.05
CA PRO A 534 6.49 -0.26 13.94
C PRO A 534 6.38 -1.39 14.99
N THR A 535 6.60 -1.09 16.29
CA THR A 535 6.52 -2.08 17.36
C THR A 535 5.48 -1.70 18.41
N VAL A 536 5.02 -2.72 19.14
CA VAL A 536 4.05 -2.56 20.24
C VAL A 536 4.67 -2.14 21.57
N GLY A 537 5.97 -1.78 21.60
CA GLY A 537 6.67 -1.31 22.81
C GLY A 537 6.81 -2.38 23.91
N ARG A 538 6.81 -3.66 23.53
CA ARG A 538 7.11 -4.80 24.40
C ARG A 538 7.83 -5.91 23.62
N THR A 539 8.76 -6.58 24.27
CA THR A 539 9.57 -7.68 23.72
C THR A 539 8.99 -9.06 23.98
N TYR A 540 7.80 -9.15 24.59
CA TYR A 540 7.16 -10.42 24.91
C TYR A 540 5.67 -10.41 24.58
N TRP A 541 5.09 -11.61 24.50
CA TRP A 541 3.67 -11.81 24.35
C TRP A 541 3.18 -13.05 25.10
N GLN A 542 1.91 -13.03 25.48
CA GLN A 542 1.25 -14.12 26.18
C GLN A 542 0.01 -14.56 25.42
N THR A 543 -0.15 -15.87 25.20
CA THR A 543 -1.33 -16.41 24.53
C THR A 543 -2.61 -16.08 25.30
N PRO A 544 -3.76 -15.83 24.64
CA PRO A 544 -5.01 -15.58 25.33
C PRO A 544 -5.40 -16.77 26.23
N LYS A 545 -5.83 -16.47 27.46
CA LYS A 545 -6.21 -17.50 28.45
C LYS A 545 -7.53 -18.20 28.12
N ASN A 546 -8.34 -17.60 27.26
CA ASN A 546 -9.67 -18.07 26.88
C ASN A 546 -9.68 -18.95 25.61
N LEU A 547 -8.51 -19.39 25.13
CA LEU A 547 -8.43 -20.30 23.99
C LEU A 547 -9.08 -21.67 24.34
N PRO A 548 -9.96 -22.20 23.48
CA PRO A 548 -10.45 -23.56 23.62
C PRO A 548 -9.35 -24.62 23.48
N LYS A 549 -9.68 -25.87 23.81
CA LYS A 549 -8.75 -26.97 23.60
C LYS A 549 -8.47 -27.18 22.10
N GLY A 550 -7.22 -27.48 21.77
CA GLY A 550 -6.80 -27.77 20.41
C GLY A 550 -5.39 -27.33 20.07
N THR A 551 -4.95 -27.67 18.86
CA THR A 551 -3.67 -27.20 18.30
C THR A 551 -3.88 -25.88 17.57
N TYR A 552 -3.04 -24.91 17.90
CA TYR A 552 -3.01 -23.59 17.31
C TYR A 552 -1.73 -23.42 16.50
N THR A 553 -1.86 -22.84 15.32
CA THR A 553 -0.72 -22.51 14.44
C THR A 553 -0.61 -21.03 14.25
N PHE A 554 0.63 -20.54 14.15
CA PHE A 554 0.93 -19.13 13.97
C PHE A 554 2.18 -18.95 13.11
N PHE A 555 2.41 -17.72 12.65
CA PHE A 555 3.57 -17.33 11.87
C PHE A 555 4.00 -15.91 12.26
N CYS A 556 5.20 -15.52 11.83
CA CYS A 556 5.65 -14.13 11.93
C CYS A 556 5.20 -13.42 10.65
N ARG A 557 4.31 -12.43 10.74
CA ARG A 557 3.85 -11.68 9.56
C ARG A 557 4.96 -10.81 8.93
N ILE A 558 5.99 -10.50 9.70
CA ILE A 558 7.19 -9.77 9.26
C ILE A 558 8.15 -10.73 8.54
N HIS A 559 8.29 -11.94 9.09
CA HIS A 559 9.14 -12.99 8.55
C HIS A 559 8.30 -14.23 8.25
N PRO A 560 7.52 -14.25 7.15
CA PRO A 560 6.55 -15.29 6.92
C PRO A 560 7.18 -16.62 6.53
N LEU A 561 8.49 -16.81 6.67
CA LEU A 561 9.14 -18.13 6.72
C LEU A 561 9.00 -18.81 8.08
N MET A 562 8.81 -18.04 9.15
CA MET A 562 8.71 -18.54 10.52
C MET A 562 7.36 -19.19 10.75
N ARG A 563 7.36 -20.32 11.44
CA ARG A 563 6.15 -21.09 11.74
C ARG A 563 6.20 -21.60 13.15
N GLY A 564 5.10 -21.43 13.87
CA GLY A 564 4.97 -21.95 15.21
C GLY A 564 3.65 -22.67 15.42
N ALA A 565 3.63 -23.51 16.44
CA ALA A 565 2.40 -24.10 16.95
C ALA A 565 2.46 -24.21 18.47
N PHE A 566 1.30 -24.30 19.11
CA PHE A 566 1.15 -24.71 20.50
C PHE A 566 -0.16 -25.48 20.67
N ARG A 567 -0.33 -26.17 21.81
CA ARG A 567 -1.54 -26.95 22.10
C ARG A 567 -2.15 -26.52 23.43
N VAL A 568 -3.47 -26.36 23.43
CA VAL A 568 -4.25 -26.13 24.64
C VAL A 568 -4.92 -27.44 25.03
N ASP A 569 -4.61 -27.94 26.23
CA ASP A 569 -5.06 -29.23 26.76
C ASP A 569 -6.23 -29.12 27.75
#